data_AF-A0A1L0BGX0-F1
#
_entry.id   AF-A0A1L0BGX0-F1
#
_cell.length_a   1.000
_cell.length_b   1.000
_cell.length_c   1.000
_cell.angle_alpha   90.00
_cell.angle_beta   90.00
_cell.angle_gamma   90.00
#
_symmetry.space_group_name_H-M   'P 1'
#
loop_
_entity.id
_entity.type
_entity.pdbx_description
1 polymer ?
#
loop_
_entity_poly.entity_id
_entity_poly.type
_entity_poly.pdbx_seq_one_letter_code
_entity_poly.pdbx_strand_id
1 'polypeptide(L)'
;MKLFESQHHFNYSWEQVTAANWQKYPNELATHVVSVDILNREIDATKNTLKTERLIACKQPIPKWLRALVGGDEYSFVREISVVDLNKRTLVMKSANMTMSHLLLVNETVTYQPDTELPNSRTIFKQEAEITAFSSWSGICNKLEEWSVERFGQNAKIGKRGFETVLKALTEKWTESNNAVMEVGSTILREIDEVNDKTQEVLHDVSEITHEVISDVSVKTNSVLSQVRRLGNVWSRN
;
A
#
# COMPACT_ATOMS: atom_id res chain seq x y z
N MET A 1 2.80 -35.83 -11.85
CA MET A 1 2.19 -34.56 -11.41
C MET A 1 1.91 -34.63 -9.92
N LYS A 2 2.48 -33.70 -9.15
CA LYS A 2 2.21 -33.51 -7.73
C LYS A 2 1.63 -32.12 -7.49
N LEU A 3 0.74 -32.03 -6.51
CA LEU A 3 0.14 -30.78 -6.06
C LEU A 3 0.68 -30.43 -4.68
N PHE A 4 1.01 -29.17 -4.49
CA PHE A 4 1.30 -28.58 -3.18
C PHE A 4 0.30 -27.47 -2.91
N GLU A 5 -0.25 -27.44 -1.71
CA GLU A 5 -1.14 -26.37 -1.27
C GLU A 5 -0.71 -25.87 0.11
N SER A 6 -0.77 -24.56 0.32
CA SER A 6 -0.47 -23.96 1.60
C SER A 6 -1.29 -22.69 1.80
N GLN A 7 -1.84 -22.54 3.00
CA GLN A 7 -2.50 -21.32 3.44
C GLN A 7 -1.72 -20.66 4.57
N HIS A 8 -1.77 -19.33 4.65
CA HIS A 8 -1.18 -18.54 5.71
C HIS A 8 -1.99 -17.26 5.91
N HIS A 9 -1.90 -16.64 7.09
CA HIS A 9 -2.52 -15.36 7.38
C HIS A 9 -1.43 -14.35 7.71
N PHE A 10 -1.42 -13.24 6.99
CA PHE A 10 -0.60 -12.08 7.29
C PHE A 10 -1.43 -11.10 8.11
N ASN A 11 -0.95 -10.68 9.29
CA ASN A 11 -1.67 -9.76 10.19
C ASN A 11 -1.48 -8.30 9.76
N TYR A 12 -1.71 -8.03 8.47
CA TYR A 12 -1.66 -6.72 7.83
C TYR A 12 -2.85 -6.59 6.88
N SER A 13 -3.25 -5.35 6.59
CA SER A 13 -4.32 -5.09 5.61
C SER A 13 -3.91 -5.58 4.22
N TRP A 14 -4.90 -5.86 3.37
CA TRP A 14 -4.64 -6.31 2.00
C TRP A 14 -3.87 -5.26 1.19
N GLU A 15 -4.10 -3.97 1.45
CA GLU A 15 -3.40 -2.85 0.83
C GLU A 15 -1.92 -2.88 1.20
N GLN A 16 -1.61 -3.06 2.48
CA GLN A 16 -0.23 -3.17 2.97
C GLN A 16 0.48 -4.37 2.33
N VAL A 17 -0.17 -5.53 2.30
CA VAL A 17 0.38 -6.75 1.71
C VAL A 17 0.61 -6.61 0.20
N THR A 18 -0.38 -6.07 -0.51
CA THR A 18 -0.31 -5.87 -1.97
C THR A 18 0.79 -4.86 -2.33
N ALA A 19 0.91 -3.77 -1.57
CA ALA A 19 1.96 -2.77 -1.77
C ALA A 19 3.36 -3.34 -1.47
N ALA A 20 3.50 -4.11 -0.38
CA ALA A 20 4.76 -4.74 0.00
C ALA A 20 5.24 -5.77 -1.02
N ASN A 21 4.34 -6.46 -1.73
CA ASN A 21 4.70 -7.47 -2.72
C ASN A 21 5.60 -6.93 -3.85
N TRP A 22 5.47 -5.64 -4.18
CA TRP A 22 6.34 -4.98 -5.17
C TRP A 22 7.76 -4.74 -4.65
N GLN A 23 7.95 -4.72 -3.33
CA GLN A 23 9.22 -4.49 -2.65
C GLN A 23 9.71 -5.75 -1.92
N LYS A 24 9.15 -6.91 -2.25
CA LYS A 24 9.51 -8.20 -1.66
C LYS A 24 11.00 -8.54 -1.83
N TYR A 25 11.63 -8.02 -2.89
CA TYR A 25 13.04 -8.25 -3.18
C TYR A 25 13.81 -6.92 -3.31
N PRO A 26 15.07 -6.88 -2.87
CA PRO A 26 15.79 -7.96 -2.16
C PRO A 26 15.28 -8.17 -0.73
N ASN A 27 15.46 -9.37 -0.17
CA ASN A 27 15.29 -9.62 1.27
C ASN A 27 16.31 -10.67 1.75
N GLU A 28 16.62 -10.64 3.06
CA GLU A 28 17.68 -11.44 3.68
C GLU A 28 17.49 -12.97 3.54
N LEU A 29 16.25 -13.42 3.35
CA LEU A 29 15.93 -14.84 3.23
C LEU A 29 15.81 -15.32 1.78
N ALA A 30 15.82 -14.40 0.82
CA ALA A 30 15.74 -14.68 -0.61
C ALA A 30 16.99 -14.20 -1.37
N THR A 31 18.17 -14.43 -0.80
CA THR A 31 19.48 -14.07 -1.38
C THR A 31 19.77 -14.73 -2.74
N HIS A 32 19.05 -15.79 -3.08
CA HIS A 32 19.13 -16.45 -4.37
C HIS A 32 18.47 -15.64 -5.49
N VAL A 33 17.60 -14.67 -5.20
CA VAL A 33 16.98 -13.80 -6.21
C VAL A 33 17.99 -12.71 -6.57
N VAL A 34 18.46 -12.73 -7.82
CA VAL A 34 19.50 -11.83 -8.33
C VAL A 34 18.90 -10.59 -8.96
N SER A 35 17.84 -10.74 -9.76
CA SER A 35 17.12 -9.63 -10.38
C SER A 35 15.63 -9.91 -10.50
N VAL A 36 14.86 -8.81 -10.55
CA VAL A 36 13.43 -8.82 -10.82
C VAL A 36 13.16 -7.69 -11.80
N ASP A 37 12.84 -8.06 -13.03
CA ASP A 37 12.67 -7.14 -14.15
C ASP A 37 11.19 -7.09 -14.54
N ILE A 38 10.64 -5.89 -14.74
CA ILE A 38 9.26 -5.73 -15.24
C ILE A 38 9.31 -5.79 -16.76
N LEU A 39 8.70 -6.82 -17.34
CA LEU A 39 8.60 -6.96 -18.80
C LEU A 39 7.46 -6.14 -19.37
N ASN A 40 6.33 -6.10 -18.66
CA ASN A 40 5.17 -5.31 -19.05
C ASN A 40 4.34 -4.92 -17.83
N ARG A 41 3.66 -3.78 -17.89
CA ARG A 41 2.71 -3.34 -16.87
C ARG A 41 1.59 -2.53 -17.52
N GLU A 42 0.36 -2.92 -17.23
CA GLU A 42 -0.83 -2.35 -17.83
C GLU A 42 -1.90 -2.11 -16.78
N ILE A 43 -2.55 -0.95 -16.86
CA ILE A 43 -3.73 -0.61 -16.06
C ILE A 43 -4.94 -0.70 -16.97
N ASP A 44 -5.90 -1.54 -16.59
CA ASP A 44 -7.23 -1.54 -17.19
C ASP A 44 -8.15 -0.70 -16.30
N ALA A 45 -8.38 0.55 -16.71
CA ALA A 45 -9.22 1.50 -15.98
C ALA A 45 -10.70 1.06 -15.95
N THR A 46 -11.17 0.31 -16.95
CA THR A 46 -12.56 -0.15 -17.00
C THR A 46 -12.82 -1.28 -16.01
N LYS A 47 -11.87 -2.20 -15.88
CA LYS A 47 -11.95 -3.33 -14.93
C LYS A 47 -11.40 -2.97 -13.55
N ASN A 48 -10.73 -1.83 -13.41
CA ASN A 48 -10.03 -1.41 -12.21
C ASN A 48 -8.95 -2.40 -11.77
N THR A 49 -8.18 -2.89 -12.74
CA THR A 49 -7.15 -3.92 -12.53
C THR A 49 -5.76 -3.45 -12.99
N LEU A 50 -4.73 -3.84 -12.25
CA LEU A 50 -3.32 -3.66 -12.63
C LEU A 50 -2.71 -5.02 -12.94
N LYS A 51 -2.29 -5.24 -14.18
CA LYS A 51 -1.55 -6.44 -14.60
C LYS A 51 -0.08 -6.10 -14.73
N THR A 52 0.78 -6.90 -14.09
CA THR A 52 2.24 -6.78 -14.21
C THR A 52 2.83 -8.13 -14.61
N GLU A 53 3.71 -8.11 -15.60
CA GLU A 53 4.53 -9.24 -16.00
C GLU A 53 5.98 -8.99 -15.57
N ARG A 54 6.57 -9.96 -14.86
CA ARG A 54 7.93 -9.90 -14.35
C ARG A 54 8.75 -11.10 -14.81
N LEU A 55 10.04 -10.88 -15.03
CA LEU A 55 11.06 -11.90 -15.13
C LEU A 55 11.88 -11.89 -13.84
N ILE A 56 11.98 -13.04 -13.19
CA ILE A 56 12.74 -13.20 -11.95
C ILE A 56 13.93 -14.10 -12.26
N ALA A 57 15.14 -13.58 -12.04
CA ALA A 57 16.37 -14.35 -12.18
C ALA A 57 16.84 -14.82 -10.81
N CYS A 58 16.99 -16.13 -10.65
CA CYS A 58 17.49 -16.75 -9.42
C CYS A 58 18.82 -17.45 -9.70
N LYS A 59 19.80 -17.28 -8.81
CA LYS A 59 21.06 -18.02 -8.82
C LYS A 59 21.09 -18.97 -7.63
N GLN A 60 21.06 -20.27 -7.89
CA GLN A 60 21.14 -21.28 -6.84
C GLN A 60 21.88 -22.52 -7.31
N PRO A 61 22.73 -23.12 -6.45
CA PRO A 61 23.41 -24.36 -6.80
C PRO A 61 22.40 -25.49 -6.94
N ILE A 62 22.45 -26.15 -8.10
CA ILE A 62 21.63 -27.33 -8.39
C ILE A 62 22.30 -28.56 -7.74
N PRO A 63 21.56 -29.49 -7.10
CA PRO A 63 22.14 -30.72 -6.58
C PRO A 63 22.93 -31.49 -7.65
N LYS A 64 24.07 -32.08 -7.26
CA LYS A 64 24.97 -32.79 -8.20
C LYS A 64 24.27 -33.87 -9.03
N TRP A 65 23.35 -34.62 -8.42
CA TRP A 65 22.58 -35.66 -9.11
C TRP A 65 21.66 -35.07 -10.19
N LEU A 66 21.07 -33.90 -9.92
CA LEU A 66 20.18 -33.21 -10.85
C LEU A 66 21.00 -32.57 -11.98
N ARG A 67 22.12 -31.93 -11.65
CA ARG A 67 23.08 -31.39 -12.62
C ARG A 67 23.59 -32.46 -13.60
N ALA A 68 23.87 -33.67 -13.11
CA ALA A 68 24.31 -34.79 -13.94
C ALA A 68 23.22 -35.29 -14.92
N LEU A 69 21.94 -35.13 -14.58
CA LEU A 69 20.82 -35.54 -15.42
C LEU A 69 20.43 -34.50 -16.46
N VAL A 70 20.45 -33.22 -16.07
CA VAL A 70 19.80 -32.16 -16.85
C VAL A 70 20.78 -31.30 -17.64
N GLY A 71 22.06 -31.28 -17.25
CA GLY A 71 22.94 -30.16 -17.60
C GLY A 71 22.39 -28.87 -16.98
N GLY A 72 23.24 -27.93 -16.58
CA GLY A 72 22.69 -26.78 -15.87
C GLY A 72 23.69 -25.68 -15.63
N ASP A 73 23.25 -24.48 -15.99
CA ASP A 73 23.79 -23.22 -15.51
C ASP A 73 23.25 -22.96 -14.09
N GLU A 74 23.94 -22.13 -13.31
CA GLU A 74 23.55 -21.79 -11.93
C GLU A 74 22.34 -20.84 -11.90
N TYR A 75 21.95 -20.30 -13.05
CA TYR A 75 20.85 -19.37 -13.22
C TYR A 75 19.56 -20.06 -13.67
N SER A 76 18.47 -19.73 -13.00
CA SER A 76 17.11 -20.13 -13.33
C SER A 76 16.23 -18.91 -13.48
N PHE A 77 15.39 -18.90 -14.52
CA PHE A 77 14.45 -17.82 -14.79
C PHE A 77 13.02 -18.26 -14.50
N VAL A 78 12.25 -17.38 -13.86
CA VAL A 78 10.83 -17.58 -13.57
C VAL A 78 10.07 -16.41 -14.19
N ARG A 79 9.03 -16.72 -14.96
CA ARG A 79 8.09 -15.72 -15.46
C ARG A 79 6.92 -15.65 -14.50
N GLU A 80 6.58 -14.44 -14.07
CA GLU A 80 5.45 -14.19 -13.20
C GLU A 80 4.49 -13.20 -13.86
N ILE A 81 3.19 -13.49 -13.83
CA ILE A 81 2.13 -12.54 -14.12
C ILE A 81 1.32 -12.33 -12.85
N SER A 82 1.24 -11.08 -12.40
CA SER A 82 0.39 -10.67 -11.30
C SER A 82 -0.76 -9.77 -11.78
N VAL A 83 -1.93 -9.94 -11.19
CA VAL A 83 -3.11 -9.11 -11.41
C VAL A 83 -3.64 -8.66 -10.05
N VAL A 84 -3.65 -7.35 -9.84
CA VAL A 84 -4.36 -6.71 -8.73
C VAL A 84 -5.74 -6.30 -9.25
N ASP A 85 -6.80 -6.72 -8.58
CA ASP A 85 -8.18 -6.32 -8.85
C ASP A 85 -8.67 -5.50 -7.65
N LEU A 86 -8.87 -4.19 -7.85
CA LEU A 86 -9.29 -3.29 -6.78
C LEU A 86 -10.77 -3.48 -6.41
N ASN A 87 -11.61 -3.94 -7.35
CA ASN A 87 -13.02 -4.17 -7.10
C ASN A 87 -13.23 -5.41 -6.23
N LYS A 88 -12.48 -6.48 -6.52
CA LYS A 88 -12.53 -7.72 -5.74
C LYS A 88 -11.61 -7.70 -4.53
N ARG A 89 -10.72 -6.71 -4.42
CA ARG A 89 -9.60 -6.65 -3.45
C ARG A 89 -8.81 -7.96 -3.47
N THR A 90 -8.31 -8.34 -4.63
CA THR A 90 -7.47 -9.54 -4.78
C THR A 90 -6.17 -9.23 -5.50
N LEU A 91 -5.11 -9.89 -5.09
CA LEU A 91 -3.86 -9.97 -5.84
C LEU A 91 -3.63 -11.44 -6.18
N VAL A 92 -3.68 -11.76 -7.47
CA VAL A 92 -3.41 -13.12 -7.97
C VAL A 92 -2.12 -13.10 -8.75
N MET A 93 -1.20 -13.99 -8.41
CA MET A 93 0.12 -14.11 -9.00
C MET A 93 0.27 -15.51 -9.56
N LYS A 94 0.65 -15.62 -10.83
CA LYS A 94 0.91 -16.89 -11.51
C LYS A 94 2.35 -16.93 -11.98
N SER A 95 3.11 -17.89 -11.50
CA SER A 95 4.53 -18.05 -11.79
C SER A 95 4.79 -19.38 -12.47
N ALA A 96 5.68 -19.38 -13.46
CA ALA A 96 6.16 -20.59 -14.12
C ALA A 96 7.66 -20.51 -14.36
N ASN A 97 8.40 -21.60 -14.11
CA ASN A 97 9.80 -21.64 -14.47
C ASN A 97 9.97 -21.69 -16.00
N MET A 98 10.90 -20.89 -16.52
CA MET A 98 11.27 -20.91 -17.93
C MET A 98 12.45 -21.84 -18.18
N THR A 99 13.46 -21.80 -17.30
CA THR A 99 14.63 -22.68 -17.37
C THR A 99 14.25 -24.10 -16.94
N MET A 100 14.74 -25.10 -17.68
CA MET A 100 14.48 -26.54 -17.43
C MET A 100 13.01 -26.98 -17.43
N SER A 101 12.10 -26.17 -18.00
CA SER A 101 10.66 -26.48 -18.09
C SER A 101 10.36 -27.77 -18.88
N HIS A 102 11.22 -28.15 -19.82
CA HIS A 102 11.15 -29.41 -20.57
C HIS A 102 11.45 -30.66 -19.74
N LEU A 103 11.99 -30.51 -18.53
CA LEU A 103 12.34 -31.59 -17.61
C LEU A 103 11.47 -31.54 -16.35
N LEU A 104 11.23 -30.34 -15.83
CA LEU A 104 10.43 -30.09 -14.65
C LEU A 104 9.70 -28.77 -14.84
N LEU A 105 8.39 -28.83 -14.99
CA LEU A 105 7.51 -27.67 -15.02
C LEU A 105 6.89 -27.48 -13.64
N VAL A 106 7.04 -26.27 -13.11
CA VAL A 106 6.47 -25.81 -11.85
C VAL A 106 5.59 -24.61 -12.18
N ASN A 107 4.28 -24.80 -12.05
CA ASN A 107 3.30 -23.72 -12.13
C ASN A 107 2.83 -23.41 -10.72
N GLU A 108 3.01 -22.17 -10.27
CA GLU A 108 2.56 -21.71 -8.97
C GLU A 108 1.46 -20.65 -9.17
N THR A 109 0.41 -20.74 -8.37
CA THR A 109 -0.59 -19.69 -8.20
C THR A 109 -0.64 -19.25 -6.75
N VAL A 110 -0.47 -17.96 -6.51
CA VAL A 110 -0.61 -17.33 -5.21
C VAL A 110 -1.76 -16.34 -5.26
N THR A 111 -2.64 -16.38 -4.27
CA THR A 111 -3.74 -15.45 -4.11
C THR A 111 -3.67 -14.78 -2.74
N TYR A 112 -3.74 -13.45 -2.75
CA TYR A 112 -3.92 -12.62 -1.57
C TYR A 112 -5.30 -11.98 -1.61
N GLN A 113 -6.03 -12.06 -0.50
CA GLN A 113 -7.34 -11.43 -0.34
C GLN A 113 -7.58 -11.06 1.13
N PRO A 114 -8.42 -10.04 1.41
CA PRO A 114 -8.86 -9.75 2.77
C PRO A 114 -9.42 -10.98 3.46
N ASP A 115 -9.15 -11.08 4.76
CA ASP A 115 -9.75 -12.11 5.58
C ASP A 115 -11.26 -11.91 5.77
N THR A 116 -12.02 -12.99 5.83
CA THR A 116 -13.47 -12.92 5.99
C THR A 116 -13.90 -12.43 7.38
N GLU A 117 -13.10 -12.70 8.41
CA GLU A 117 -13.37 -12.28 9.80
C GLU A 117 -12.73 -10.93 10.12
N LEU A 118 -11.51 -10.69 9.60
CA LEU A 118 -10.70 -9.50 9.89
C LEU A 118 -10.27 -8.76 8.60
N PRO A 119 -11.22 -8.26 7.78
CA PRO A 119 -10.94 -7.78 6.41
C PRO A 119 -10.05 -6.53 6.33
N ASN A 120 -9.91 -5.79 7.43
CA ASN A 120 -9.14 -4.53 7.47
C ASN A 120 -7.74 -4.71 8.08
N SER A 121 -7.46 -5.85 8.72
CA SER A 121 -6.22 -6.06 9.49
C SER A 121 -5.57 -7.41 9.23
N ARG A 122 -6.20 -8.31 8.47
CA ARG A 122 -5.65 -9.61 8.14
C ARG A 122 -5.87 -9.93 6.66
N THR A 123 -4.86 -10.50 6.03
CA THR A 123 -4.87 -10.94 4.64
C THR A 123 -4.65 -12.45 4.58
N ILE A 124 -5.53 -13.15 3.87
CA ILE A 124 -5.39 -14.56 3.56
C ILE A 124 -4.43 -14.70 2.39
N PHE A 125 -3.40 -15.51 2.58
CA PHE A 125 -2.48 -15.98 1.55
C PHE A 125 -2.81 -17.43 1.24
N LYS A 126 -3.12 -17.71 -0.02
CA LYS A 126 -3.28 -19.06 -0.56
C LYS A 126 -2.22 -19.31 -1.62
N GLN A 127 -1.53 -20.43 -1.54
CA GLN A 127 -0.50 -20.84 -2.49
C GLN A 127 -0.78 -22.25 -2.95
N GLU A 128 -0.78 -22.43 -4.26
CA GLU A 128 -0.97 -23.70 -4.95
C GLU A 128 0.17 -23.87 -5.95
N ALA A 129 0.76 -25.06 -6.02
CA ALA A 129 1.77 -25.37 -7.01
C ALA A 129 1.52 -26.74 -7.65
N GLU A 130 1.59 -26.76 -8.97
CA GLU A 130 1.56 -27.95 -9.80
C GLU A 130 2.98 -28.23 -10.31
N ILE A 131 3.48 -29.42 -9.99
CA ILE A 131 4.82 -29.86 -10.34
C ILE A 131 4.72 -31.09 -11.22
N THR A 132 5.25 -30.98 -12.44
CA THR A 132 5.21 -32.03 -13.45
C THR A 132 6.61 -32.30 -13.98
N ALA A 133 7.10 -33.52 -13.79
CA ALA A 133 8.37 -33.95 -14.35
C ALA A 133 8.18 -34.69 -15.68
N PHE A 134 9.09 -34.45 -16.62
CA PHE A 134 9.09 -35.07 -17.94
C PHE A 134 10.38 -35.89 -18.10
N SER A 135 10.25 -37.22 -18.15
CA SER A 135 11.35 -38.15 -18.44
C SER A 135 10.80 -39.46 -19.01
N SER A 136 11.59 -40.13 -19.84
CA SER A 136 11.27 -41.45 -20.38
C SER A 136 11.32 -42.56 -19.32
N TRP A 137 11.86 -42.28 -18.12
CA TRP A 137 11.93 -43.22 -17.01
C TRP A 137 11.09 -42.76 -15.83
N SER A 138 10.00 -43.49 -15.56
CA SER A 138 9.01 -43.17 -14.52
C SER A 138 9.63 -43.04 -13.11
N GLY A 139 10.65 -43.85 -12.79
CA GLY A 139 11.37 -43.77 -11.52
C GLY A 139 12.13 -42.45 -11.32
N ILE A 140 12.64 -41.86 -12.41
CA ILE A 140 13.27 -40.54 -12.36
C ILE A 140 12.22 -39.45 -12.19
N CYS A 141 11.07 -39.54 -12.89
CA CYS A 141 9.97 -38.60 -12.71
C CYS A 141 9.52 -38.54 -11.24
N ASN A 142 9.25 -39.69 -10.62
CA ASN A 142 8.79 -39.73 -9.23
C ASN A 142 9.80 -39.08 -8.27
N LYS A 143 11.09 -39.41 -8.42
CA LYS A 143 12.15 -38.83 -7.58
C LYS A 143 12.32 -37.32 -7.78
N LEU A 144 12.21 -36.84 -9.02
CA LEU A 144 12.24 -35.42 -9.36
C LEU A 144 11.06 -34.68 -8.74
N GLU A 145 9.85 -35.22 -8.88
CA GLU A 145 8.63 -34.62 -8.35
C GLU A 145 8.65 -34.56 -6.82
N GLU A 146 9.03 -35.65 -6.13
CA GLU A 146 9.13 -35.70 -4.68
C GLU A 146 10.15 -34.69 -4.13
N TRP A 147 11.35 -34.67 -4.71
CA TRP A 147 12.38 -33.69 -4.34
C TRP A 147 11.90 -32.25 -4.56
N SER A 148 11.19 -32.00 -5.66
CA SER A 148 10.71 -30.68 -6.02
C SER A 148 9.62 -30.19 -5.07
N VAL A 149 8.67 -31.07 -4.68
CA VAL A 149 7.64 -30.75 -3.68
C VAL A 149 8.27 -30.42 -2.33
N GLU A 150 9.24 -31.22 -1.88
CA GLU A 150 9.92 -30.98 -0.61
C GLU A 150 10.65 -29.61 -0.63
N ARG A 151 11.42 -29.36 -1.68
CA ARG A 151 12.18 -28.12 -1.85
C ARG A 151 11.25 -26.91 -1.96
N PHE A 152 10.14 -27.05 -2.70
CA PHE A 152 9.12 -26.01 -2.83
C PHE A 152 8.49 -25.68 -1.48
N GLY A 153 8.12 -26.69 -0.69
CA GLY A 153 7.56 -26.49 0.65
C GLY A 153 8.54 -25.80 1.61
N GLN A 154 9.82 -26.14 1.56
CA GLN A 154 10.86 -25.43 2.33
C GLN A 154 11.00 -23.97 1.90
N ASN A 155 11.06 -23.73 0.58
CA ASN A 155 11.16 -22.39 0.01
C ASN A 155 9.93 -21.52 0.32
N ALA A 156 8.73 -22.10 0.32
CA ALA A 156 7.51 -21.41 0.69
C ALA A 156 7.54 -20.92 2.14
N LYS A 157 8.04 -21.73 3.08
CA LYS A 157 8.20 -21.30 4.49
C LYS A 157 9.20 -20.16 4.64
N ILE A 158 10.34 -20.26 3.98
CA ILE A 158 11.39 -19.23 4.01
C ILE A 158 10.89 -17.94 3.36
N GLY A 159 10.22 -18.05 2.20
CA GLY A 159 9.66 -16.91 1.47
C GLY A 159 8.60 -16.15 2.27
N LYS A 160 7.74 -16.87 3.01
CA LYS A 160 6.76 -16.24 3.91
C LYS A 160 7.43 -15.46 5.04
N ARG A 161 8.45 -16.04 5.69
CA ARG A 161 9.23 -15.34 6.72
C ARG A 161 9.96 -14.12 6.18
N GLY A 162 10.54 -14.21 4.98
CA GLY A 162 11.28 -13.09 4.38
C GLY A 162 10.33 -11.96 4.04
N PHE A 163 9.14 -12.30 3.55
CA PHE A 163 8.10 -11.33 3.26
C PHE A 163 7.53 -10.67 4.53
N GLU A 164 7.40 -11.41 5.63
CA GLU A 164 7.03 -10.86 6.94
C GLU A 164 8.01 -9.77 7.41
N THR A 165 9.31 -9.97 7.22
CA THR A 165 10.33 -8.95 7.54
C THR A 165 10.15 -7.69 6.69
N VAL A 166 9.83 -7.84 5.40
CA VAL A 166 9.55 -6.71 4.51
C VAL A 166 8.28 -5.97 4.96
N LEU A 167 7.21 -6.70 5.28
CA LEU A 167 5.96 -6.13 5.78
C LEU A 167 6.20 -5.29 7.03
N LYS A 168 6.88 -5.86 8.02
CA LYS A 168 7.22 -5.15 9.26
C LYS A 168 7.96 -3.84 8.98
N ALA A 169 9.03 -3.89 8.18
CA ALA A 169 9.85 -2.72 7.88
C ALA A 169 9.07 -1.63 7.11
N LEU A 170 8.16 -2.02 6.21
CA LEU A 170 7.32 -1.05 5.48
C LEU A 170 6.23 -0.46 6.35
N THR A 171 5.61 -1.26 7.21
CA THR A 171 4.61 -0.79 8.16
C THR A 171 5.21 0.22 9.13
N GLU A 172 6.40 -0.05 9.69
CA GLU A 172 7.11 0.90 10.56
C GLU A 172 7.35 2.23 9.85
N LYS A 173 7.86 2.21 8.61
CA LYS A 173 8.07 3.43 7.79
C LYS A 173 6.78 4.19 7.50
N TRP A 174 5.69 3.49 7.20
CA TRP A 174 4.39 4.13 6.97
C TRP A 174 3.86 4.77 8.25
N THR A 175 4.01 4.11 9.40
CA THR A 175 3.62 4.67 10.69
C THR A 175 4.43 5.92 11.03
N GLU A 176 5.74 5.90 10.84
CA GLU A 176 6.61 7.07 11.02
C GLU A 176 6.20 8.24 10.12
N SER A 177 5.96 7.95 8.83
CA SER A 177 5.52 8.96 7.86
C SER A 177 4.17 9.55 8.25
N ASN A 178 3.23 8.71 8.69
CA ASN A 178 1.90 9.16 9.10
C ASN A 178 1.96 10.01 10.37
N ASN A 179 2.82 9.67 11.33
CA ASN A 179 3.03 10.47 12.53
C ASN A 179 3.59 11.86 12.19
N ALA A 180 4.57 11.94 11.29
CA ALA A 180 5.14 13.21 10.84
C ALA A 180 4.08 14.10 10.16
N VAL A 181 3.22 13.52 9.32
CA VAL A 181 2.10 14.25 8.69
C VAL A 181 1.11 14.78 9.73
N MET A 182 0.78 13.96 10.75
CA MET A 182 -0.12 14.37 11.82
C MET A 182 0.47 15.48 12.70
N GLU A 183 1.78 15.48 12.93
CA GLU A 183 2.49 16.55 13.66
C GLU A 183 2.48 17.88 12.89
N VAL A 184 2.70 17.84 11.57
CA VAL A 184 2.56 19.03 10.72
C VAL A 184 1.11 19.52 10.72
N GLY A 185 0.15 18.61 10.59
CA GLY A 185 -1.28 18.94 10.62
C GLY A 185 -1.71 19.59 11.93
N SER A 186 -1.25 19.08 13.08
CA SER A 186 -1.56 19.67 14.39
C SER A 186 -0.93 21.04 14.58
N THR A 187 0.29 21.25 14.07
CA THR A 187 0.96 22.55 14.07
C THR A 187 0.17 23.58 13.26
N ILE A 188 -0.26 23.22 12.05
CA ILE A 188 -1.08 24.09 11.20
C ILE A 188 -2.41 24.41 11.87
N LEU A 189 -3.09 23.42 12.45
CA LEU A 189 -4.35 23.66 13.18
C LEU A 189 -4.16 24.65 14.32
N ARG A 190 -3.07 24.53 15.08
CA ARG A 190 -2.75 25.48 16.16
C ARG A 190 -2.52 26.90 15.65
N GLU A 191 -1.82 27.06 14.52
CA GLU A 191 -1.63 28.38 13.90
C GLU A 191 -2.94 28.98 13.38
N ILE A 192 -3.82 28.16 12.80
CA ILE A 192 -5.16 28.58 12.36
C ILE A 192 -5.98 29.06 13.56
N ASP A 193 -5.99 28.31 14.66
CA ASP A 193 -6.70 28.70 15.88
C ASP A 193 -6.15 30.03 16.43
N GLU A 194 -4.83 30.22 16.47
CA GLU A 194 -4.22 31.47 16.93
C GLU A 194 -4.59 32.68 16.04
N VAL A 195 -4.62 32.48 14.71
CA VAL A 195 -5.08 33.52 13.77
C VAL A 195 -6.56 33.81 13.96
N ASN A 196 -7.39 32.78 14.17
CA ASN A 196 -8.81 32.94 14.41
C ASN A 196 -9.06 33.74 15.70
N ASP A 197 -8.37 33.42 16.80
CA ASP A 197 -8.51 34.14 18.07
C ASP A 197 -8.13 35.61 17.94
N LYS A 198 -7.00 35.93 17.29
CA LYS A 198 -6.60 37.32 17.01
C LYS A 198 -7.62 38.04 16.11
N THR A 199 -8.21 37.33 15.16
CA THR A 199 -9.24 37.91 14.29
C THR A 199 -10.51 38.23 15.08
N GLN A 200 -10.90 37.36 16.01
CA GLN A 200 -12.04 37.62 16.92
C GLN A 200 -11.77 38.81 17.84
N GLU A 201 -10.55 38.95 18.36
CA GLU A 201 -10.12 40.10 19.16
C GLU A 201 -10.24 41.40 18.36
N VAL A 202 -9.67 41.45 17.14
CA VAL A 202 -9.77 42.63 16.27
C VAL A 202 -11.22 42.96 15.91
N LEU A 203 -12.06 41.96 15.65
CA LEU A 203 -13.49 42.18 15.37
C LEU A 203 -14.21 42.78 16.59
N HIS A 204 -13.88 42.32 17.79
CA HIS A 204 -14.42 42.88 19.03
C HIS A 204 -14.02 44.35 19.20
N ASP A 205 -12.75 44.68 19.03
CA ASP A 205 -12.24 46.05 19.15
C ASP A 205 -12.89 47.00 18.14
N VAL A 206 -13.02 46.56 16.88
CA VAL A 206 -13.70 47.34 15.83
C VAL A 206 -15.17 47.56 16.17
N SER A 207 -15.85 46.55 16.72
CA SER A 207 -17.25 46.68 17.18
C SER A 207 -17.37 47.73 18.30
N GLU A 208 -16.47 47.71 19.27
CA GLU A 208 -16.45 48.66 20.39
C GLU A 208 -16.23 50.10 19.91
N ILE A 209 -15.22 50.32 19.05
CA ILE A 209 -14.96 51.63 18.44
C ILE A 209 -16.17 52.10 17.62
N THR A 210 -16.80 51.20 16.87
CA THR A 210 -17.99 51.52 16.07
C THR A 210 -19.14 51.96 16.97
N HIS A 211 -19.36 51.26 18.08
CA HIS A 211 -20.36 51.64 19.08
C HIS A 211 -20.09 53.01 19.69
N GLU A 212 -18.84 53.30 20.06
CA GLU A 212 -18.43 54.60 20.61
C GLU A 212 -18.72 55.72 19.61
N VAL A 213 -18.26 55.60 18.36
CA VAL A 213 -18.47 56.60 17.30
C VAL A 213 -19.97 56.82 17.01
N ILE A 214 -20.77 55.75 16.93
CA ILE A 214 -22.23 55.87 16.72
C ILE A 214 -22.87 56.63 17.89
N SER A 215 -22.47 56.34 19.12
CA SER A 215 -22.99 57.02 20.31
C SER A 215 -22.66 58.51 20.30
N ASP A 216 -21.42 58.86 19.95
CA ASP A 216 -20.91 60.22 19.89
C ASP A 216 -21.63 61.05 18.82
N VAL A 217 -21.82 60.46 17.63
CA VAL A 217 -22.58 61.08 16.54
C VAL A 217 -24.04 61.27 16.95
N SER A 218 -24.66 60.30 17.61
CA SER A 218 -26.03 60.41 18.11
C SER A 218 -26.19 61.54 19.12
N VAL A 219 -25.27 61.66 20.08
CA VAL A 219 -25.25 62.74 21.08
C VAL A 219 -25.11 64.11 20.40
N LYS A 220 -24.14 64.26 19.49
CA LYS A 220 -23.94 65.52 18.74
C LYS A 220 -25.17 65.89 17.92
N THR A 221 -25.76 64.93 17.23
CA THR A 221 -26.96 65.14 16.40
C THR A 221 -28.15 65.59 17.26
N ASN A 222 -28.40 64.92 18.39
CA ASN A 222 -29.46 65.30 19.32
C ASN A 222 -29.25 66.69 19.92
N SER A 223 -27.99 67.05 20.22
CA SER A 223 -27.63 68.40 20.69
C SER A 223 -27.98 69.46 19.65
N VAL A 224 -27.55 69.28 18.40
CA VAL A 224 -27.86 70.20 17.28
C VAL A 224 -29.36 70.31 17.05
N LEU A 225 -30.08 69.20 17.01
CA LEU A 225 -31.55 69.19 16.87
C LEU A 225 -32.23 69.96 18.00
N SER A 226 -31.73 69.84 19.24
CA SER A 226 -32.26 70.59 20.38
C SER A 226 -32.03 72.09 20.26
N GLN A 227 -30.87 72.51 19.72
CA GLN A 227 -30.55 73.92 19.48
C GLN A 227 -31.42 74.51 18.37
N VAL A 228 -31.59 73.77 17.27
CA VAL A 228 -32.48 74.15 16.17
C VAL A 228 -33.93 74.29 16.66
N ARG A 229 -34.43 73.35 17.49
CA ARG A 229 -35.76 73.48 18.11
C ARG A 229 -35.89 74.72 19.00
N ARG A 230 -34.87 75.03 19.80
CA ARG A 230 -34.88 76.25 20.64
C ARG A 230 -34.95 77.51 19.78
N LEU A 231 -34.15 77.59 18.72
CA LEU A 231 -34.18 78.72 17.79
C LEU A 231 -35.54 78.82 17.08
N GLY A 232 -36.09 77.71 16.59
CA GLY A 232 -37.43 77.70 15.98
C GLY A 232 -38.54 78.19 16.92
N ASN A 233 -38.47 77.85 18.21
CA ASN A 233 -39.41 78.34 19.23
C ASN A 233 -39.26 79.83 19.57
N VAL A 234 -38.09 80.42 19.34
CA VAL A 234 -37.86 81.86 19.48
C VAL A 234 -38.44 82.63 18.29
N TRP A 235 -38.35 82.05 17.09
CA TRP A 235 -38.87 82.64 15.86
C TRP A 235 -40.41 82.56 15.74
N SER A 236 -41.07 81.61 16.41
CA SER A 236 -42.53 81.47 16.40
C SER A 236 -43.28 82.33 17.44
N ARG A 237 -42.55 83.14 18.22
CA ARG A 237 -43.10 84.03 19.27
C ARG A 237 -43.09 85.53 18.93
N ASN A 238 -42.75 85.88 17.69
CA ASN A 238 -42.97 87.20 17.09
C ASN A 238 -44.01 87.07 15.96
#